data_AF-A0AAW0RL20-F1
#
_entry.id   AF-A0AAW0RL20-F1
#
_cell.length_a   1.000
_cell.length_b   1.000
_cell.length_c   1.000
_cell.angle_alpha   90.00
_cell.angle_beta   90.00
_cell.angle_gamma   90.00
#
_symmetry.space_group_name_H-M   'P 1'
#
loop_
_entity.id
_entity.type
_entity.pdbx_description
1 polymer ?
#
loop_
_entity_poly.entity_id
_entity_poly.type
_entity_poly.pdbx_seq_one_letter_code
_entity_poly.pdbx_strand_id
1 'polypeptide(L)' 'MYTGPKSPEEAHLLESKIFYSLTCPDTDSAEGVQSFLQKRPPKFTGTMQNQRPFGYPWWSNLDVRPKI' A
#
# COMPACT_ATOMS: atom_id res chain seq x y z
N MET A 1 -17.26 -10.49 1.81
CA MET A 1 -16.37 -10.02 2.89
C MET A 1 -14.93 -10.26 2.46
N TYR A 2 -14.00 -9.38 2.83
CA TYR A 2 -12.58 -9.50 2.53
C TYR A 2 -11.83 -9.96 3.79
N THR A 3 -10.81 -10.81 3.64
CA THR A 3 -9.94 -11.21 4.77
C THR A 3 -8.55 -10.63 4.62
N GLY A 4 -8.00 -10.20 5.76
CA GLY A 4 -6.60 -9.85 5.89
C GLY A 4 -5.70 -11.09 6.10
N PRO A 5 -4.39 -10.84 6.27
CA PRO A 5 -3.39 -11.87 6.56
C PRO A 5 -3.75 -12.70 7.81
N LYS A 6 -3.33 -13.96 7.83
CA LYS A 6 -3.66 -14.93 8.89
C LYS A 6 -2.57 -15.06 9.95
N SER A 7 -1.40 -14.46 9.74
CA SER A 7 -0.30 -14.45 10.70
C SER A 7 0.45 -13.11 10.68
N PRO A 8 1.20 -12.78 11.74
CA PRO A 8 2.07 -11.60 11.76
C PRO A 8 3.13 -11.62 10.65
N GLU A 9 3.67 -12.79 10.32
CA GLU A 9 4.63 -12.94 9.22
C GLU A 9 4.00 -12.64 7.86
N GLU A 10 2.80 -13.16 7.60
CA GLU A 10 2.07 -12.89 6.36
C GLU A 10 1.73 -11.40 6.24
N ALA A 11 1.36 -10.76 7.35
CA ALA A 11 1.15 -9.31 7.40
C ALA A 11 2.44 -8.55 7.08
N HIS A 12 3.56 -8.92 7.70
CA HIS A 12 4.85 -8.27 7.46
C HIS A 12 5.32 -8.39 6.01
N LEU A 13 5.17 -9.57 5.39
CA LEU A 13 5.51 -9.78 3.98
C LEU A 13 4.65 -8.92 3.05
N LEU A 14 3.34 -8.84 3.34
CA LEU A 14 2.42 -7.99 2.58
C LEU A 14 2.79 -6.51 2.71
N GLU A 15 2.98 -6.04 3.94
CA GLU A 15 3.34 -4.65 4.23
C GLU A 15 4.67 -4.27 3.59
N SER A 16 5.68 -5.12 3.68
CA SER A 16 7.00 -4.87 3.07
C SER A 16 6.91 -4.69 1.56
N LYS A 17 6.07 -5.49 0.89
CA LYS A 17 5.83 -5.39 -0.55
C LYS A 17 5.10 -4.11 -0.93
N ILE A 18 4.06 -3.74 -0.19
CA ILE A 18 3.31 -2.50 -0.43
C ILE A 18 4.22 -1.29 -0.17
N PHE A 19 4.91 -1.28 0.96
CA PHE A 19 5.82 -0.22 1.35
C PHE A 19 6.89 0.00 0.28
N TYR A 20 7.58 -1.06 -0.15
CA TYR A 20 8.58 -0.97 -1.21
C TYR A 20 8.01 -0.33 -2.48
N SER A 21 6.80 -0.73 -2.90
CA SER A 21 6.17 -0.18 -4.11
C SER A 21 5.82 1.32 -4.01
N LEU A 22 5.54 1.82 -2.81
CA LEU A 22 5.22 3.23 -2.55
C LEU A 22 6.45 4.08 -2.24
N THR A 23 7.60 3.47 -1.98
CA THR A 23 8.84 4.20 -1.67
C THR A 23 9.87 4.16 -2.79
N CYS A 24 9.83 3.15 -3.65
CA CYS A 24 10.76 2.95 -4.77
C CYS A 24 9.94 2.50 -5.99
N PRO A 25 9.53 3.36 -6.94
CA PRO A 25 10.21 4.51 -7.55
C PRO A 25 9.51 5.86 -7.30
N ASP A 26 8.79 5.97 -6.18
CA ASP A 26 7.66 6.90 -6.06
C ASP A 26 8.03 8.33 -5.63
N THR A 27 7.33 9.32 -6.21
CA THR A 27 7.64 10.75 -6.04
C THR A 27 7.09 11.32 -4.74
N ASP A 28 5.96 10.80 -4.26
CA ASP A 28 5.27 11.36 -3.08
C ASP A 28 6.01 11.05 -1.77
N SER A 29 6.68 9.90 -1.69
CA SER A 29 7.60 9.58 -0.58
C SER A 29 8.75 10.59 -0.51
N ALA A 30 9.38 10.88 -1.65
CA ALA A 30 10.47 11.86 -1.73
C ALA A 30 9.99 13.29 -1.43
N GLU A 31 8.83 13.68 -1.96
CA GLU A 31 8.18 14.97 -1.70
C GLU A 31 7.88 15.16 -0.21
N GLY A 32 7.33 14.13 0.46
CA GLY A 32 7.05 14.17 1.89
C GLY A 32 8.30 14.40 2.73
N VAL A 33 9.41 13.72 2.40
CA VAL A 33 10.71 13.93 3.06
C VAL A 33 11.20 15.36 2.80
N GLN A 34 11.18 15.83 1.55
CA GLN A 34 11.68 17.17 1.22
C GLN A 34 10.84 18.28 1.84
N SER A 35 9.51 18.20 1.77
CA SER A 35 8.61 19.21 2.32
C SER A 35 8.74 19.30 3.84
N PHE A 36 8.94 18.16 4.51
CA PHE A 36 9.19 18.10 5.95
C PHE A 36 10.49 18.84 6.31
N LEU A 37 11.60 18.54 5.63
CA LEU A 37 12.88 19.21 5.85
C LEU A 37 12.81 20.71 5.56
N GLN A 38 12.03 21.11 4.56
CA GLN A 38 11.81 22.51 4.17
C GLN A 38 10.74 23.22 5.01
N LYS A 39 10.04 22.53 5.92
CA LYS A 39 8.91 23.05 6.72
C LYS A 39 7.82 23.70 5.88
N ARG A 40 7.55 23.16 4.69
CA ARG A 40 6.48 23.62 3.80
C ARG A 40 5.37 22.57 3.68
N PRO A 41 4.15 22.96 3.25
CA PRO A 41 3.14 21.98 2.89
C PRO A 41 3.62 21.06 1.74
N PRO A 42 3.41 19.74 1.84
CA PRO A 42 3.69 18.80 0.74
C PRO A 42 2.70 18.98 -0.42
N LYS A 43 3.13 18.62 -1.62
CA LYS A 43 2.28 18.52 -2.82
C LYS A 43 2.26 17.09 -3.34
N PHE A 44 1.41 16.26 -2.76
CA PHE A 44 1.21 14.88 -3.22
C PHE A 44 0.43 14.86 -4.53
N THR A 45 0.92 14.08 -5.50
CA THR A 45 0.32 13.94 -6.84
C THR A 45 -0.07 12.50 -7.16
N GLY A 46 0.25 11.59 -6.25
CA GLY A 46 -0.13 10.19 -6.30
C GLY A 46 -1.63 9.99 -6.18
N THR A 47 -2.13 9.13 -7.04
CA THR A 47 -3.51 8.68 -7.12
C THR A 47 -3.52 7.18 -7.37
N MET A 48 -4.64 6.52 -7.12
CA MET A 48 -4.79 5.10 -7.41
C MET A 48 -4.73 4.77 -8.92
N GLN A 49 -4.84 5.78 -9.78
CA GLN A 49 -4.75 5.63 -11.24
C GLN A 49 -3.29 5.64 -11.72
N ASN A 50 -2.43 6.49 -11.13
CA ASN A 50 -1.04 6.69 -11.60
C ASN A 50 0.02 6.04 -10.69
N GLN A 51 -0.25 5.85 -9.40
CA GLN A 51 0.69 5.36 -8.38
C GLN A 51 0.02 4.30 -7.51
N ARG A 52 -0.52 3.27 -8.17
CA ARG A 52 -1.13 2.14 -7.48
C ARG A 52 -0.05 1.20 -6.93
N PRO A 53 -0.10 0.82 -5.64
CA PRO A 53 0.87 -0.11 -5.07
C PRO A 53 0.82 -1.48 -5.75
N PHE A 54 1.97 -2.13 -5.83
CA PHE A 54 2.07 -3.46 -6.43
C PHE A 54 1.35 -4.49 -5.57
N GLY A 55 0.45 -5.26 -6.19
CA GLY A 55 -0.38 -6.23 -5.48
C GLY A 55 -1.70 -5.68 -4.95
N TYR A 56 -2.11 -4.47 -5.33
CA TYR A 56 -3.51 -4.05 -5.14
C TYR A 56 -4.44 -4.75 -6.15
N PRO A 57 -5.61 -5.26 -5.72
CA PRO A 57 -6.04 -5.42 -4.33
C PRO A 57 -5.34 -6.60 -3.64
N TRP A 58 -4.87 -6.41 -2.41
CA TRP A 58 -4.09 -7.40 -1.66
C TRP A 58 -4.93 -8.33 -0.79
N TRP A 59 -6.23 -8.08 -0.69
CA TRP A 59 -7.14 -8.89 0.10
C TRP A 59 -7.70 -10.05 -0.73
N SER A 60 -7.96 -11.17 -0.06
CA SER A 60 -8.62 -12.31 -0.66
C SER A 60 -10.14 -12.21 -0.53
N ASN A 61 -10.85 -12.67 -1.56
CA ASN A 61 -12.29 -12.86 -1.45
C ASN A 61 -12.59 -14.07 -0.57
N LEU A 62 -13.53 -13.92 0.35
CA LEU A 62 -14.07 -15.07 1.06
C LEU A 62 -14.98 -15.89 0.15
N ASP A 63 -14.75 -17.20 0.13
CA ASP A 63 -15.76 -18.12 -0.37
C ASP A 63 -16.90 -18.20 0.64
N VAL A 64 -18.01 -17.54 0.30
CA VAL A 64 -19.23 -17.50 1.12
C VAL A 64 -20.25 -18.55 0.71
N ARG A 65 -19.89 -19.45 -0.21
CA ARG A 65 -20.80 -20.52 -0.63
C ARG A 65 -20.99 -21.51 0.53
N PRO A 66 -22.24 -21.97 0.78
CA PRO A 66 -22.47 -23.00 1.77
C PRO A 66 -21.72 -24.27 1.40
N LYS A 67 -21.01 -24.87 2.37
CA LYS A 67 -20.45 -26.21 2.24
C LYS A 67 -21.62 -27.19 2.37
N ILE A 68 -22.17 -27.59 1.24
CA ILE A 68 -23.19 -28.64 1.12
C ILE A 68 -22.48 -29.99 1.07
#